data_AF-A0A1B6NYG5-F1
#
_entry.id   AF-A0A1B6NYG5-F1
#
_cell.length_a   1.000
_cell.length_b   1.000
_cell.length_c   1.000
_cell.angle_alpha   90.00
_cell.angle_beta   90.00
_cell.angle_gamma   90.00
#
_symmetry.space_group_name_H-M   'P 1'
#
loop_
_entity.id
_entity.type
_entity.pdbx_description
1 polymer ?
#
loop_
_entity_poly.entity_id
_entity_poly.type
_entity_poly.pdbx_seq_one_letter_code
_entity_poly.pdbx_strand_id
1 'polypeptide(L)'
;ENPKMNELARERMPADLPAPQIVQPFWFGEPAYKATGFYLRGLPSLTPTNRMPEPERGSDDWKAWSAIHRAPPGPDRWKIRSRTFQGVADACAIQWGGHAAEDREMVG
;
A
#
# COMPACT_ATOMS: atom_id res chain seq x y z
N GLU A 1 -1.31 -5.87 10.75
CA GLU A 1 -1.81 -4.49 10.93
C GLU A 1 -2.92 -4.31 9.92
N ASN A 2 -4.08 -3.81 10.37
CA ASN A 2 -5.25 -3.63 9.52
C ASN A 2 -5.21 -2.19 9.01
N PRO A 3 -5.11 -1.94 7.69
CA PRO A 3 -5.09 -0.58 7.18
C PRO A 3 -6.45 0.12 7.33
N LYS A 4 -7.51 -0.62 7.70
CA LYS A 4 -8.80 -0.05 8.10
C LYS A 4 -8.83 0.16 9.62
N MET A 5 -9.02 1.42 10.02
CA MET A 5 -9.26 1.77 11.43
C MET A 5 -10.51 1.08 11.98
N ASN A 6 -10.47 0.72 13.26
CA ASN A 6 -11.66 0.28 13.99
C ASN A 6 -12.60 1.48 14.28
N GLU A 7 -13.82 1.20 14.73
CA GLU A 7 -14.86 2.23 14.88
C GLU A 7 -14.51 3.29 15.92
N LEU A 8 -13.99 2.88 17.08
CA LEU A 8 -13.58 3.80 18.16
C LEU A 8 -12.44 4.74 17.74
N ALA A 9 -11.51 4.26 16.91
CA ALA A 9 -10.45 5.11 16.36
C ALA A 9 -11.01 6.09 15.33
N ARG A 10 -11.91 5.63 14.47
CA ARG A 10 -12.57 6.47 13.44
C ARG A 10 -13.35 7.63 14.06
N GLU A 11 -14.07 7.40 15.17
CA GLU A 11 -14.82 8.44 15.88
C GLU A 11 -13.95 9.57 16.45
N ARG A 12 -12.65 9.33 16.63
CA ARG A 12 -11.69 10.32 17.14
C ARG A 12 -10.91 11.05 16.04
N MET A 13 -11.11 10.67 14.77
CA MET A 13 -10.43 11.32 13.66
C MET A 13 -11.21 12.55 13.19
N PRO A 14 -10.54 13.52 12.51
CA PRO A 14 -11.22 14.63 11.87
C PRO A 14 -12.35 14.16 10.95
N ALA A 15 -13.48 14.85 10.99
CA ALA A 15 -14.65 14.50 10.18
C ALA A 15 -14.39 14.60 8.66
N ASP A 16 -13.41 15.41 8.26
CA ASP A 16 -12.97 15.60 6.89
C ASP A 16 -11.87 14.62 6.45
N LEU A 17 -11.47 13.67 7.31
CA LEU A 17 -10.47 12.67 6.95
C LEU A 17 -11.05 11.73 5.89
N PRO A 18 -10.49 11.67 4.67
CA PRO A 18 -10.96 10.74 3.65
C PRO A 18 -10.70 9.29 4.05
N ALA A 19 -11.48 8.37 3.49
CA ALA A 19 -11.17 6.95 3.59
C ALA A 19 -9.79 6.68 2.94
N PRO A 20 -8.96 5.78 3.51
CA PRO A 20 -7.66 5.51 2.93
C PRO A 20 -7.81 4.78 1.59
N GLN A 21 -7.01 5.15 0.62
CA GLN A 21 -6.81 4.33 -0.58
C GLN A 21 -6.02 3.08 -0.17
N ILE A 22 -6.62 1.91 -0.33
CA ILE A 22 -5.95 0.64 -0.05
C ILE A 22 -5.34 0.09 -1.33
N VAL A 23 -4.05 -0.24 -1.29
CA VAL A 23 -3.32 -0.90 -2.38
C VAL A 23 -2.60 -2.17 -1.92
N GLN A 24 -2.18 -3.00 -2.88
CA GLN A 24 -1.44 -4.24 -2.62
C GLN A 24 -0.16 -4.31 -3.48
N PRO A 25 0.92 -4.94 -3.00
CA PRO A 25 2.16 -5.10 -3.78
C PRO A 25 1.96 -5.76 -5.13
N PHE A 26 1.07 -6.76 -5.24
CA PHE A 26 0.82 -7.46 -6.50
C PHE A 26 0.16 -6.58 -7.57
N TRP A 27 -0.34 -5.39 -7.21
CA TRP A 27 -0.80 -4.40 -8.20
C TRP A 27 0.36 -3.71 -8.93
N PHE A 28 1.58 -3.85 -8.39
CA PHE A 28 2.81 -3.20 -8.86
C PHE A 28 3.93 -4.22 -9.13
N GLY A 29 3.58 -5.47 -9.43
CA GLY A 29 4.52 -6.48 -9.91
C GLY A 29 5.22 -7.30 -8.84
N GLU A 30 4.79 -7.21 -7.57
CA GLU A 30 5.40 -7.99 -6.48
C GLU A 30 4.44 -9.05 -5.91
N PRO A 31 4.82 -10.34 -5.90
CA PRO A 31 3.96 -11.46 -5.48
C PRO A 31 3.80 -11.52 -3.95
N ALA A 32 3.09 -10.55 -3.38
CA ALA A 32 2.89 -10.44 -1.95
C ALA A 32 1.56 -9.78 -1.58
N TYR A 33 1.01 -10.25 -0.46
CA TYR A 33 -0.07 -9.60 0.25
C TYR A 33 0.49 -8.77 1.40
N LYS A 34 0.30 -7.45 1.30
CA LYS A 34 0.58 -6.48 2.37
C LYS A 34 -0.21 -5.21 2.06
N ALA A 35 -1.47 -5.19 2.49
CA ALA A 35 -2.34 -4.06 2.25
C ALA A 35 -1.74 -2.78 2.85
N THR A 36 -1.57 -1.76 2.01
CA THR A 36 -1.04 -0.44 2.40
C THR A 36 -2.14 0.58 2.20
N GLY A 37 -2.48 1.34 3.26
CA GLY A 37 -3.50 2.38 3.23
C GLY A 37 -2.88 3.76 3.15
N PHE A 38 -3.27 4.56 2.15
CA PHE A 38 -2.84 5.94 1.99
C PHE A 38 -3.98 6.91 2.27
N TYR A 39 -3.78 7.80 3.24
CA TYR A 39 -4.64 8.97 3.45
C TYR A 39 -4.09 10.12 2.61
N LEU A 40 -4.64 10.29 1.41
CA LEU A 40 -4.13 11.27 0.44
C LEU A 40 -4.69 12.66 0.73
N ARG A 41 -3.83 13.67 0.64
CA ARG A 41 -4.19 15.09 0.74
C ARG A 41 -3.44 15.84 -0.36
N GLY A 42 -4.18 16.40 -1.33
CA GLY A 42 -3.57 17.10 -2.47
C GLY A 42 -2.70 16.18 -3.34
N LEU A 43 -2.97 14.87 -3.36
CA LEU A 43 -2.30 13.90 -4.22
C LEU A 43 -3.35 13.04 -4.93
N PRO A 44 -3.11 12.65 -6.19
CA PRO A 44 -3.97 11.72 -6.89
C PRO A 44 -3.86 10.31 -6.30
N SER A 45 -4.92 9.53 -6.49
CA SER A 45 -4.92 8.09 -6.19
C SER A 45 -3.79 7.37 -6.92
N LEU A 46 -3.07 6.51 -6.20
CA LEU A 46 -2.03 5.67 -6.76
C LEU A 46 -2.63 4.60 -7.69
N THR A 47 -2.21 4.59 -8.94
CA THR A 47 -2.73 3.67 -9.97
C THR A 47 -1.82 2.44 -10.12
N PRO A 48 -2.36 1.22 -10.21
CA PRO A 48 -1.58 0.01 -10.48
C PRO A 48 -0.71 0.14 -11.74
N THR A 49 0.56 -0.26 -11.66
CA THR A 49 1.51 -0.19 -12.79
C THR A 49 1.82 -1.55 -13.41
N ASN A 50 1.68 -2.65 -12.66
CA ASN A 50 1.99 -3.99 -13.13
C ASN A 50 1.18 -5.02 -12.34
N ARG A 51 -0.12 -5.14 -12.65
CA ARG A 51 -1.02 -5.99 -11.87
C ARG A 51 -0.82 -7.47 -12.21
N MET A 52 -0.41 -8.24 -11.21
CA MET A 52 -0.30 -9.69 -11.30
C MET A 52 -1.65 -10.36 -11.03
N PRO A 53 -1.98 -11.49 -11.69
CA PRO A 53 -3.11 -12.32 -11.29
C PRO A 53 -2.83 -12.96 -9.93
N GLU A 54 -3.85 -13.03 -9.08
CA GLU A 54 -3.71 -13.70 -7.78
C GLU A 54 -3.61 -15.22 -7.97
N PRO A 55 -2.77 -15.92 -7.17
CA PRO A 55 -2.71 -17.36 -7.19
C PRO A 55 -3.98 -17.98 -6.62
N GLU A 56 -4.24 -19.24 -6.95
CA GLU A 56 -5.36 -19.99 -6.40
C GLU A 56 -5.31 -20.00 -4.87
N ARG A 57 -6.42 -19.68 -4.22
CA ARG A 57 -6.51 -19.59 -2.77
C ARG A 57 -6.16 -20.93 -2.12
N GLY A 58 -5.18 -20.92 -1.21
CA GLY A 58 -4.73 -22.12 -0.52
C GLY A 58 -3.62 -22.90 -1.22
N SER A 59 -3.26 -22.52 -2.46
CA SER A 59 -2.04 -23.00 -3.13
C SER A 59 -0.77 -22.59 -2.38
N ASP A 60 0.36 -23.19 -2.72
CA ASP A 60 1.64 -22.86 -2.11
C ASP A 60 2.10 -21.45 -2.47
N ASP A 61 1.83 -20.99 -3.70
CA ASP A 61 2.05 -19.59 -4.09
C ASP A 61 1.22 -18.64 -3.24
N TRP A 62 -0.07 -18.92 -3.03
CA TRP A 62 -0.91 -18.10 -2.16
C TRP A 62 -0.40 -18.04 -0.72
N LYS A 63 0.10 -19.16 -0.19
CA LYS A 63 0.72 -19.20 1.15
C LYS A 63 2.02 -18.39 1.17
N ALA A 64 2.83 -18.45 0.11
CA ALA A 64 4.08 -17.71 -0.03
C ALA A 64 3.82 -16.20 -0.10
N TRP A 65 2.83 -15.76 -0.88
CA TRP A 65 2.43 -14.35 -0.95
C TRP A 65 1.97 -13.81 0.40
N SER A 66 1.45 -14.68 1.27
CA SER A 66 0.98 -14.34 2.62
C SER A 66 2.10 -14.27 3.67
N ALA A 67 3.38 -14.48 3.31
CA ALA A 67 4.49 -14.62 4.25
C ALA A 67 4.66 -13.44 5.23
N ILE A 68 4.41 -12.21 4.78
CA ILE A 68 4.53 -11.01 5.63
C ILE A 68 3.59 -11.07 6.83
N HIS A 69 2.33 -11.45 6.61
CA HIS A 69 1.33 -11.57 7.66
C HIS A 69 1.59 -12.77 8.59
N ARG A 70 2.30 -13.78 8.07
CA ARG A 70 2.65 -15.03 8.77
C ARG A 70 4.04 -15.01 9.41
N ALA A 71 4.73 -13.86 9.40
CA ALA A 71 6.07 -13.74 9.98
C ALA A 71 6.08 -14.21 11.46
N PRO A 72 6.92 -15.21 11.80
CA PRO A 72 6.94 -15.80 13.14
C PRO A 72 7.38 -14.78 14.19
N PRO A 73 7.00 -14.98 15.47
CA PRO A 73 7.57 -14.18 16.56
C PRO A 73 9.09 -14.31 16.58
N GLY A 74 9.78 -13.19 16.74
CA GLY A 74 11.24 -13.15 16.72
C GLY A 74 11.81 -11.76 16.49
N PRO A 75 13.15 -11.61 16.62
CA PRO A 75 13.82 -10.31 16.54
C PRO A 75 13.67 -9.65 15.16
N ASP A 76 13.49 -10.40 14.07
CA ASP A 76 13.35 -9.84 12.72
C ASP A 76 11.90 -9.57 12.30
N ARG A 77 10.92 -9.91 13.14
CA ARG A 77 9.50 -9.81 12.77
C ARG A 77 9.09 -8.38 12.42
N TRP A 78 9.64 -7.38 13.13
CA TRP A 78 9.37 -5.97 12.86
C TRP A 78 9.88 -5.60 11.46
N LYS A 79 11.10 -6.02 11.10
CA LYS A 79 11.74 -5.75 9.80
C LYS A 79 10.97 -6.39 8.65
N ILE A 80 10.56 -7.66 8.81
CA ILE A 80 9.77 -8.37 7.80
C ILE A 80 8.43 -7.66 7.58
N ARG A 81 7.75 -7.28 8.67
CA ARG A 81 6.44 -6.63 8.60
C ARG A 81 6.49 -5.16 8.17
N SER A 82 7.60 -4.47 8.36
CA SER A 82 7.79 -3.09 7.91
C SER A 82 8.30 -2.98 6.49
N ARG A 83 8.54 -4.09 5.78
CA ARG A 83 9.04 -4.09 4.40
C ARG A 83 8.18 -3.21 3.49
N THR A 84 8.82 -2.27 2.81
CA THR A 84 8.25 -1.58 1.65
C THR A 84 8.64 -2.35 0.39
N PHE A 85 7.66 -2.50 -0.49
CA PHE A 85 7.76 -3.24 -1.74
C PHE A 85 8.19 -2.26 -2.84
N GLN A 86 9.18 -2.64 -3.65
CA GLN A 86 9.86 -1.71 -4.56
C GLN A 86 8.90 -1.16 -5.62
N GLY A 87 8.03 -1.99 -6.19
CA GLY A 87 7.05 -1.56 -7.18
C GLY A 87 6.04 -0.56 -6.62
N VAL A 88 5.66 -0.71 -5.35
CA VAL A 88 4.82 0.30 -4.66
C VAL A 88 5.59 1.61 -4.51
N ALA A 89 6.85 1.55 -4.07
CA ALA A 89 7.69 2.73 -3.88
C ALA A 89 7.93 3.50 -5.19
N ASP A 90 8.23 2.77 -6.27
CA ASP A 90 8.45 3.33 -7.60
C ASP A 90 7.17 3.99 -8.14
N ALA A 91 6.01 3.33 -7.99
CA ALA A 91 4.74 3.91 -8.41
C ALA A 91 4.44 5.21 -7.66
N CYS A 92 4.67 5.25 -6.34
CA CYS A 92 4.52 6.47 -5.53
C CYS A 92 5.44 7.58 -6.04
N ALA A 93 6.72 7.28 -6.25
CA ALA A 93 7.71 8.26 -6.69
C ALA A 93 7.38 8.84 -8.07
N ILE A 94 7.00 7.98 -9.02
CA ILE A 94 6.69 8.39 -10.39
C ILE A 94 5.39 9.19 -10.45
N GLN A 95 4.30 8.69 -9.87
CA GLN A 95 2.98 9.31 -10.03
C GLN A 95 2.82 10.59 -9.21
N TRP A 96 3.25 10.58 -7.95
CA TRP A 96 3.16 11.78 -7.12
C TRP A 96 4.27 12.77 -7.42
N GLY A 97 5.46 12.29 -7.80
CA GLY A 97 6.54 13.16 -8.28
C GLY A 97 6.17 13.87 -9.59
N GLY A 98 5.53 13.16 -10.53
CA GLY A 98 5.00 13.76 -11.76
C GLY A 98 3.93 14.82 -11.48
N HIS A 99 2.94 14.51 -10.63
CA HIS A 99 1.90 15.47 -10.25
C HIS A 99 2.47 16.76 -9.64
N ALA A 100 3.44 16.64 -8.74
CA ALA A 100 4.06 17.79 -8.10
C ALA A 100 4.88 18.66 -9.07
N ALA A 101 5.41 18.07 -10.15
CA ALA A 101 6.13 18.81 -11.19
C ALA A 101 5.14 19.59 -12.09
N GLU A 102 4.07 18.95 -12.52
CA GLU A 102 3.01 19.57 -13.34
C GLU A 102 2.33 20.75 -12.62
N ASP A 103 2.05 20.59 -11.31
CA ASP A 103 1.48 21.67 -10.49
C ASP A 103 2.39 22.91 -10.41
N ARG A 104 3.72 22.74 -10.47
CA ARG A 104 4.66 23.87 -10.47
C ARG A 104 4.69 24.62 -11.79
N GLU A 105 4.47 23.94 -12.90
CA GLU A 105 4.45 24.56 -14.23
C GLU A 105 3.16 25.37 -14.47
N MET A 106 2.05 25.01 -13.83
CA MET A 106 0.78 25.74 -13.97
C MET A 106 0.63 26.98 -13.08
N VAL A 107 1.54 27.18 -12.11
CA VAL A 107 1.53 28.34 -11.19
C VAL A 107 2.65 29.33 -11.52
N GLY A 108 3.48 29.04 -12.54
CA GLY A 108 4.60 29.85 -13.00
C GLY A 108 4.28 30.83 -14.13
#